data_AF-W4UZ34-F1
#
_entry.id   AF-W4UZ34-F1
#
_cell.length_a   1.000
_cell.length_b   1.000
_cell.length_c   1.000
_cell.angle_alpha   90.00
_cell.angle_beta   90.00
_cell.angle_gamma   90.00
#
_symmetry.space_group_name_H-M   'P 1'
#
loop_
_entity.id
_entity.type
_entity.pdbx_description
1 polymer ?
#
loop_
_entity_poly.entity_id
_entity_poly.type
_entity_poly.pdbx_seq_one_letter_code
_entity_poly.pdbx_strand_id
1 'polypeptide(L)'
;MQIDACKEANPSITLSYTASSNQYGNKTGNRLFIPANVFRKGFNVPQPTNRKHPIHINYGYADTDSIHIRLPEGYSVEGLPRPIELQSKFGRFHSGIRVQEKEIVVVHQLFMRKGVYKPGEYTAFLDFRKQVAEQYNGKIILKKE
;
A
#
# COMPACT_ATOMS: atom_id res chain seq x y z
N MET A 1 -18.73 9.29 5.98
CA MET A 1 -18.26 8.35 4.95
C MET A 1 -19.03 8.65 3.69
N GLN A 2 -18.34 8.93 2.59
CA GLN A 2 -18.91 9.21 1.27
C GLN A 2 -18.48 8.09 0.31
N ILE A 3 -19.42 7.63 -0.51
CA ILE A 3 -19.19 6.57 -1.51
C ILE A 3 -19.68 7.12 -2.85
N ASP A 4 -18.79 7.15 -3.83
CA ASP A 4 -19.08 7.55 -5.20
C ASP A 4 -18.78 6.39 -6.14
N ALA A 5 -19.75 5.99 -6.96
CA ALA A 5 -19.62 4.85 -7.87
C ALA A 5 -19.84 5.27 -9.33
N CYS A 6 -18.92 4.89 -10.20
CA CYS A 6 -19.03 5.04 -11.66
C CYS A 6 -19.26 3.67 -12.30
N LYS A 7 -20.31 3.56 -13.12
CA LYS A 7 -20.74 2.30 -13.78
C LYS A 7 -20.44 2.27 -15.29
N GLU A 8 -19.54 3.12 -15.75
CA GLU A 8 -19.09 3.15 -17.14
C GLU A 8 -18.23 1.92 -17.50
N ALA A 9 -17.73 1.87 -18.75
CA ALA A 9 -16.96 0.75 -19.27
C ALA A 9 -15.76 0.34 -18.39
N ASN A 10 -15.16 1.31 -17.67
CA ASN A 10 -14.18 1.08 -16.62
C ASN A 10 -14.79 1.46 -15.26
N PRO A 11 -15.50 0.54 -14.58
CA PRO A 11 -16.21 0.87 -13.37
C PRO A 11 -15.24 1.22 -12.24
N SER A 12 -15.64 2.15 -11.38
CA SER A 12 -14.85 2.57 -10.23
C SER A 12 -15.74 2.84 -9.01
N ILE A 13 -15.15 2.70 -7.84
CA ILE A 13 -15.74 3.08 -6.56
C ILE A 13 -14.70 3.90 -5.80
N THR A 14 -15.10 5.06 -5.30
CA THR A 14 -14.29 5.93 -4.45
C THR A 14 -14.92 5.99 -3.07
N LEU A 15 -14.11 5.75 -2.04
CA LEU A 15 -14.52 5.78 -0.64
C LEU A 15 -13.74 6.90 0.07
N SER A 16 -14.44 7.85 0.68
CA SER A 16 -13.84 8.96 1.43
C SER A 16 -14.39 9.04 2.84
N TYR A 17 -13.52 9.05 3.84
CA TYR A 17 -13.91 9.18 5.24
C TYR A 17 -12.74 9.64 6.11
N THR A 18 -13.07 10.11 7.30
CA THR A 18 -12.12 10.42 8.37
C THR A 18 -12.36 9.46 9.52
N ALA A 19 -11.29 8.96 10.13
CA ALA A 19 -11.35 8.09 11.30
C ALA A 19 -10.33 8.57 12.34
N SER A 20 -10.64 8.33 13.62
CA SER A 20 -9.77 8.63 14.76
C SER A 20 -9.57 7.39 15.61
N SER A 21 -8.36 7.18 16.12
CA SER A 21 -8.06 6.06 17.01
C SER A 21 -6.96 6.45 18.01
N ASN A 22 -7.17 6.10 19.27
CA ASN A 22 -6.17 6.26 20.33
C ASN A 22 -5.08 5.17 20.29
N GLN A 23 -5.24 4.17 19.42
CA GLN A 23 -4.35 3.01 19.29
C GLN A 23 -3.89 2.82 17.84
N TYR A 24 -3.78 3.90 17.08
CA TYR A 24 -3.34 3.84 15.68
C TYR A 24 -1.89 3.35 15.53
N GLY A 25 -1.04 3.61 16.53
CA GLY A 25 0.36 3.22 16.56
C GLY A 25 0.79 2.54 17.84
N ASN A 26 1.99 1.97 17.81
CA ASN A 26 2.64 1.35 18.96
C ASN A 26 3.72 2.28 19.50
N LYS A 27 3.64 2.63 20.80
CA LYS A 27 4.64 3.47 21.46
C LYS A 27 5.72 2.60 22.10
N THR A 28 6.99 2.98 21.93
CA THR A 28 8.14 2.32 22.58
C THR A 28 9.15 3.40 22.98
N GLY A 29 9.28 3.64 24.30
CA GLY A 29 10.06 4.78 24.81
C GLY A 29 9.53 6.11 24.27
N ASN A 30 10.40 6.89 23.64
CA ASN A 30 10.06 8.18 23.02
C ASN A 30 9.63 8.05 21.55
N ARG A 31 9.54 6.83 21.00
CA ARG A 31 9.12 6.59 19.61
C ARG A 31 7.68 6.12 19.52
N LEU A 32 7.00 6.52 18.47
CA LEU A 32 5.68 6.04 18.08
C LEU A 32 5.76 5.48 16.66
N PHE A 33 5.46 4.19 16.52
CA PHE A 33 5.46 3.47 15.25
C PHE A 33 4.04 3.38 14.73
N ILE A 34 3.75 4.04 13.61
CA ILE A 34 2.44 3.98 12.96
C ILE A 34 2.56 3.26 11.61
N PRO A 35 1.55 2.47 11.21
CA PRO A 35 1.49 1.89 9.87
C PRO A 35 1.33 2.98 8.80
N ALA A 36 2.05 2.85 7.68
CA ALA A 36 1.90 3.75 6.53
C ALA A 36 0.54 3.55 5.82
N ASN A 37 0.05 2.31 5.76
CA ASN A 37 -1.25 2.00 5.19
C ASN A 37 -1.95 0.87 5.97
N VAL A 38 -3.00 1.21 6.72
CA VAL A 38 -3.78 0.24 7.51
C VAL A 38 -4.75 -0.59 6.69
N PHE A 39 -5.19 -0.08 5.53
CA PHE A 39 -6.25 -0.69 4.72
C PHE A 39 -5.73 -1.83 3.83
N ARG A 40 -4.42 -1.83 3.55
CA ARG A 40 -3.75 -2.86 2.74
C ARG A 40 -3.00 -3.90 3.57
N LYS A 41 -3.22 -3.92 4.89
CA LYS A 41 -2.67 -4.93 5.77
C LYS A 41 -3.11 -6.33 5.30
N GLY A 42 -2.16 -7.23 5.12
CA GLY A 42 -2.44 -8.58 4.66
C GLY A 42 -2.60 -8.72 3.15
N PHE A 43 -2.06 -7.79 2.35
CA PHE A 43 -1.94 -7.97 0.90
C PHE A 43 -1.34 -9.35 0.58
N ASN A 44 -2.15 -10.18 -0.08
CA ASN A 44 -1.84 -11.60 -0.22
C ASN A 44 -0.59 -11.83 -1.08
N VAL A 45 0.43 -12.47 -0.52
CA VAL A 45 1.57 -12.99 -1.28
C VAL A 45 1.46 -14.51 -1.27
N PRO A 46 1.19 -15.15 -2.41
CA PRO A 46 1.11 -16.61 -2.46
C PRO A 46 2.42 -17.28 -2.06
N GLN A 47 2.33 -18.52 -1.59
CA GLN A 47 3.52 -19.27 -1.18
C GLN A 47 4.42 -19.62 -2.37
N PRO A 48 5.75 -19.62 -2.20
CA PRO A 48 6.69 -20.13 -3.19
C PRO A 48 6.42 -21.61 -3.46
N THR A 49 6.20 -21.96 -4.72
CA THR A 49 5.95 -23.35 -5.17
C THR A 49 6.48 -23.53 -6.58
N ASN A 50 6.82 -24.77 -6.93
CA ASN A 50 7.12 -25.11 -8.31
C ASN A 50 5.80 -25.28 -9.09
N ARG A 51 5.40 -24.25 -9.84
CA ARG A 51 4.13 -24.29 -10.58
C ARG A 51 4.24 -25.11 -11.85
N LYS A 52 3.27 -26.02 -12.05
CA LYS A 52 3.07 -26.75 -13.31
C LYS A 52 2.06 -26.07 -14.25
N HIS A 53 1.19 -25.22 -13.70
CA HIS A 53 0.12 -24.54 -14.44
C HIS A 53 0.35 -23.03 -14.55
N PRO A 54 -0.18 -22.39 -15.60
CA PRO A 54 -0.07 -20.94 -15.78
C PRO A 54 -0.65 -20.14 -14.61
N ILE A 55 -0.22 -18.88 -14.50
CA ILE A 55 -0.79 -17.92 -13.55
C ILE A 55 -1.91 -17.18 -14.28
N HIS A 56 -3.11 -17.21 -13.72
CA HIS A 56 -4.27 -16.52 -14.27
C HIS A 56 -4.62 -15.30 -13.42
N ILE A 57 -4.56 -14.12 -14.04
CA ILE A 57 -5.12 -12.88 -13.51
C ILE A 57 -6.35 -12.56 -14.35
N ASN A 58 -7.50 -13.08 -13.89
CA ASN A 58 -8.76 -13.00 -14.63
C ASN A 58 -9.23 -11.54 -14.79
N TYR A 59 -9.10 -10.75 -13.73
CA TYR A 59 -9.48 -9.35 -13.70
C TYR A 59 -8.28 -8.50 -13.34
N GLY A 60 -7.96 -7.56 -14.23
CA GLY A 60 -7.03 -6.48 -13.93
C GLY A 60 -7.75 -5.43 -13.10
N TYR A 61 -7.00 -4.72 -12.27
CA TYR A 61 -7.56 -3.68 -11.41
C TYR A 61 -6.55 -2.57 -11.17
N ALA A 62 -7.06 -1.41 -10.81
CA ALA A 62 -6.28 -0.28 -10.35
C ALA A 62 -6.81 0.15 -8.97
N ASP A 63 -5.93 0.15 -7.99
CA ASP A 63 -6.19 0.59 -6.63
C ASP A 63 -5.37 1.85 -6.35
N THR A 64 -5.98 2.85 -5.72
CA THR A 64 -5.28 4.04 -5.24
C THR A 64 -5.75 4.38 -3.84
N ASP A 65 -4.81 4.46 -2.91
CA ASP A 65 -5.04 4.92 -1.54
C ASP A 65 -4.34 6.27 -1.36
N SER A 66 -5.07 7.27 -0.87
CA SER A 66 -4.53 8.56 -0.42
C SER A 66 -4.85 8.72 1.05
N ILE A 67 -3.85 8.60 1.92
CA ILE A 67 -4.00 8.58 3.37
C ILE A 67 -3.33 9.82 3.96
N HIS A 68 -4.10 10.58 4.71
CA HIS A 68 -3.68 11.81 5.37
C HIS A 68 -3.62 11.55 6.88
N ILE A 69 -2.43 11.66 7.46
CA ILE A 69 -2.17 11.38 8.87
C ILE A 69 -1.70 12.67 9.53
N ARG A 70 -2.53 13.25 10.38
CA ARG A 70 -2.13 14.42 11.19
C ARG A 70 -1.16 14.01 12.27
N LEU A 71 -0.05 14.73 12.39
CA LEU A 71 0.92 14.51 13.45
C LEU A 71 0.34 14.94 14.80
N PRO A 72 0.47 14.10 15.85
CA PRO A 72 0.16 14.52 17.22
C PRO A 72 1.09 15.65 17.67
N GLU A 73 0.62 16.46 18.60
CA GLU A 73 1.44 17.54 19.19
C GLU A 73 2.66 16.98 19.94
N GLY A 74 3.80 17.67 19.80
CA GLY A 74 5.07 17.25 20.40
C GLY A 74 5.74 16.06 19.72
N TYR A 75 5.30 15.68 18.52
CA TYR A 75 5.96 14.64 17.71
C TYR A 75 6.51 15.22 16.40
N SER A 76 7.71 14.77 16.05
CA SER A 76 8.32 14.99 14.73
C SER A 76 8.59 13.67 14.01
N VAL A 77 8.71 13.72 12.68
CA VAL A 77 9.00 12.55 11.86
C VAL A 77 10.47 12.18 12.01
N GLU A 78 10.73 10.96 12.52
CA GLU A 78 12.09 10.40 12.61
C GLU A 78 12.42 9.54 11.38
N GLY A 79 11.42 8.83 10.84
CA GLY A 79 11.64 7.90 9.73
C GLY A 79 10.39 7.65 8.91
N LEU A 80 10.57 7.54 7.60
CA LEU A 80 9.52 7.21 6.63
C LEU A 80 9.95 5.99 5.81
N PRO A 81 8.99 5.16 5.37
CA PRO A 81 9.27 4.19 4.31
C PRO A 81 9.81 4.91 3.07
N ARG A 82 10.78 4.29 2.41
CA ARG A 82 11.38 4.85 1.19
C ARG A 82 10.36 4.79 0.05
N PRO A 83 10.16 5.88 -0.71
CA PRO A 83 9.31 5.84 -1.88
C PRO A 83 9.92 4.92 -2.94
N ILE A 84 9.06 4.22 -3.68
CA ILE A 84 9.49 3.33 -4.76
C ILE A 84 8.56 3.40 -5.96
N GLU A 85 9.11 3.12 -7.12
CA GLU A 85 8.38 2.82 -8.34
C GLU A 85 8.76 1.43 -8.83
N LEU A 86 7.77 0.57 -8.97
CA LEU A 86 7.93 -0.79 -9.45
C LEU A 86 7.20 -0.95 -10.77
N GLN A 87 7.88 -1.53 -11.74
CA GLN A 87 7.29 -1.95 -13.00
C GLN A 87 7.66 -3.40 -13.28
N SER A 88 6.65 -4.20 -13.62
CA SER A 88 6.82 -5.58 -14.03
C SER A 88 5.86 -5.91 -15.18
N LYS A 89 6.00 -7.12 -15.74
CA LYS A 89 5.02 -7.64 -16.72
C LYS A 89 3.62 -7.78 -16.11
N PHE A 90 3.53 -7.97 -14.80
CA PHE A 90 2.28 -8.24 -14.08
C PHE A 90 1.55 -6.97 -13.66
N GLY A 91 2.24 -5.81 -13.65
CA GLY A 91 1.67 -4.60 -13.10
C GLY A 91 2.68 -3.49 -12.82
N ARG A 92 2.17 -2.42 -12.22
CA ARG A 92 2.95 -1.28 -11.73
C ARG A 92 2.54 -0.98 -10.30
N PHE A 93 3.49 -0.50 -9.50
CA PHE A 93 3.21 -0.01 -8.17
C PHE A 93 4.00 1.26 -7.90
N HIS A 94 3.36 2.24 -7.31
CA HIS A 94 3.99 3.47 -6.84
C HIS A 94 3.68 3.63 -5.34
N SER A 95 4.71 3.94 -4.57
CA SER A 95 4.60 4.32 -3.16
C SER A 95 5.28 5.67 -2.96
N GLY A 96 4.48 6.68 -2.60
CA GLY A 96 4.94 8.02 -2.31
C GLY A 96 4.53 8.43 -0.89
N ILE A 97 5.49 8.90 -0.10
CA ILE A 97 5.23 9.40 1.25
C ILE A 97 5.92 10.74 1.40
N ARG A 98 5.16 11.76 1.82
CA ARG A 98 5.67 13.12 2.01
C ARG A 98 5.09 13.74 3.26
N VAL A 99 5.87 14.62 3.87
CA VAL A 99 5.44 15.44 5.01
C VAL A 99 5.10 16.82 4.49
N GLN A 100 3.92 17.33 4.82
CA GLN A 100 3.50 18.70 4.57
C GLN A 100 3.05 19.29 5.90
N GLU A 101 3.80 20.28 6.39
CA GLU A 101 3.53 20.95 7.67
C GLU A 101 3.39 19.95 8.84
N LYS A 102 2.17 19.76 9.35
CA LYS A 102 1.83 18.83 10.44
C LYS A 102 1.03 17.61 9.95
N GLU A 103 1.15 17.25 8.67
CA GLU A 103 0.48 16.11 8.07
C GLU A 103 1.45 15.25 7.25
N ILE A 104 1.28 13.93 7.35
CA ILE A 104 1.95 12.95 6.50
C ILE A 104 0.93 12.48 5.47
N VAL A 105 1.30 12.58 4.20
CA VAL A 105 0.47 12.13 3.08
C VAL A 105 1.14 10.92 2.46
N VAL A 106 0.43 9.80 2.48
CA VAL A 106 0.82 8.52 1.88
C VAL A 106 -0.05 8.29 0.65
N VAL A 107 0.57 8.09 -0.50
CA VAL A 107 -0.09 7.75 -1.76
C VAL A 107 0.45 6.42 -2.25
N HIS A 108 -0.39 5.40 -2.28
CA HIS A 108 -0.06 4.12 -2.90
C HIS A 108 -0.95 3.89 -4.12
N GLN A 109 -0.34 3.49 -5.23
CA GLN A 109 -1.06 3.16 -6.47
C GLN A 109 -0.62 1.79 -6.95
N LEU A 110 -1.55 0.85 -7.05
CA LEU A 110 -1.29 -0.49 -7.59
C LEU A 110 -2.11 -0.68 -8.85
N PHE A 111 -1.44 -1.03 -9.94
CA PHE A 111 -2.08 -1.49 -11.16
C PHE A 111 -1.70 -2.95 -11.42
N MET A 112 -2.68 -3.84 -11.41
CA MET A 112 -2.52 -5.24 -11.78
C MET A 112 -3.05 -5.49 -13.19
N ARG A 113 -2.21 -6.06 -14.05
CA ARG A 113 -2.53 -6.34 -15.45
C ARG A 113 -3.19 -7.71 -15.59
N LYS A 114 -4.39 -7.75 -16.17
CA LYS A 114 -5.06 -9.02 -16.55
C LYS A 114 -4.18 -9.81 -17.53
N GLY A 115 -4.20 -11.12 -17.43
CA GLY A 115 -3.44 -11.97 -18.34
C GLY A 115 -3.20 -13.38 -17.84
N VAL A 116 -2.62 -14.18 -18.73
CA VAL A 116 -2.14 -15.53 -18.46
C VAL A 116 -0.63 -15.51 -18.59
N TYR A 117 0.08 -15.87 -17.52
CA TYR A 117 1.54 -15.85 -17.46
C TYR A 117 2.10 -17.26 -17.30
N LYS A 118 3.29 -17.50 -17.84
CA LYS A 118 3.89 -18.84 -17.87
C LYS A 118 4.24 -19.33 -16.46
N PRO A 119 4.24 -20.64 -16.19
CA PRO A 119 4.61 -21.16 -14.86
C PRO A 119 5.99 -20.70 -14.38
N GLY A 120 6.97 -20.61 -15.30
CA GLY A 120 8.32 -20.14 -15.01
C GLY A 120 8.42 -18.65 -14.63
N GLU A 121 7.35 -17.88 -14.81
CA GLU A 121 7.31 -16.46 -14.40
C GLU A 121 6.85 -16.29 -12.93
N TYR A 122 6.56 -17.39 -12.22
CA TYR A 122 6.01 -17.32 -10.87
C TYR A 122 6.93 -16.69 -9.84
N THR A 123 8.23 -16.95 -9.90
CA THR A 123 9.20 -16.31 -8.98
C THR A 123 9.16 -14.80 -9.13
N ALA A 124 9.23 -14.28 -10.36
CA ALA A 124 9.12 -12.85 -10.63
C ALA A 124 7.76 -12.27 -10.21
N PHE A 125 6.67 -13.03 -10.35
CA PHE A 125 5.35 -12.64 -9.88
C PHE A 125 5.30 -12.50 -8.36
N LEU A 126 5.86 -13.47 -7.63
CA LEU A 126 5.96 -13.42 -6.18
C LEU A 126 6.83 -12.25 -5.73
N ASP A 127 7.96 -12.01 -6.37
CA ASP A 127 8.87 -10.93 -5.98
C ASP A 127 8.26 -9.56 -6.22
N PHE A 128 7.47 -9.38 -7.29
CA PHE A 128 6.67 -8.17 -7.48
C PHE A 128 5.66 -7.99 -6.33
N ARG A 129 4.90 -9.04 -5.98
CA ARG A 129 3.90 -8.97 -4.90
C ARG A 129 4.53 -8.76 -3.53
N LYS A 130 5.71 -9.34 -3.26
CA LYS A 130 6.47 -9.15 -2.01
C LYS A 130 6.88 -7.70 -1.84
N GLN A 131 7.43 -7.07 -2.88
CA GLN A 131 7.85 -5.68 -2.81
C GLN A 131 6.65 -4.74 -2.59
N VAL A 132 5.50 -5.03 -3.22
CA VAL A 132 4.24 -4.32 -2.94
C VAL A 132 3.81 -4.52 -1.48
N ALA A 133 3.84 -5.76 -0.97
CA ALA A 133 3.47 -6.08 0.41
C ALA A 133 4.39 -5.40 1.43
N GLU A 134 5.69 -5.31 1.15
CA GLU A 134 6.67 -4.64 2.00
C GLU A 134 6.33 -3.16 2.17
N GLN A 135 5.96 -2.48 1.08
CA GLN A 135 5.54 -1.08 1.12
C GLN A 135 4.22 -0.88 1.86
N TYR A 136 3.23 -1.75 1.65
CA TYR A 136 1.99 -1.72 2.42
C TYR A 136 2.20 -1.95 3.92
N ASN A 137 3.18 -2.78 4.30
CA ASN A 137 3.56 -3.03 5.69
C ASN A 137 4.56 -2.00 6.25
N GLY A 138 4.94 -1.00 5.46
CA GLY A 138 5.84 0.06 5.86
C GLY A 138 5.37 0.77 7.13
N LYS A 139 6.33 1.17 7.96
CA LYS A 139 6.09 1.90 9.21
C LYS A 139 6.67 3.30 9.12
N ILE A 140 5.89 4.26 9.57
CA ILE A 140 6.33 5.61 9.87
C ILE A 140 6.75 5.66 11.33
N ILE A 141 7.88 6.30 11.60
CA ILE A 141 8.44 6.45 12.94
C ILE A 141 8.34 7.93 13.31
N LEU A 142 7.61 8.21 14.38
CA LEU A 142 7.55 9.53 15.00
C LEU A 142 8.37 9.51 16.29
N LYS A 143 9.06 10.60 16.59
CA LYS A 143 9.78 10.79 17.84
C LYS A 143 9.10 11.90 18.63
N LYS A 144 8.88 11.66 19.92
CA LYS A 144 8.43 12.68 20.85
C LYS A 144 9.61 13.60 21.18
N GLU A 145 9.41 14.89 20.98
CA GLU A 145 10.35 15.96 21.37
C GLU A 145 10.32 16.19 22.89
#